data_AF-A0A1X6NG98-F1
#
_entry.id   AF-A0A1X6NG98-F1
#
_cell.length_a   1.000
_cell.length_b   1.000
_cell.length_c   1.000
_cell.angle_alpha   90.00
_cell.angle_beta   90.00
_cell.angle_gamma   90.00
#
_symmetry.space_group_name_H-M   'P 1'
#
loop_
_entity.id
_entity.type
_entity.pdbx_description
1 polymer ?
#
loop_
_entity_poly.entity_id
_entity_poly.type
_entity_poly.pdbx_seq_one_letter_code
_entity_poly.pdbx_strand_id
1 'polypeptide(L)'
;MIVVNDFMFCKQHGSEYCHLCTCDHRDGNNHVLDLYNTFADNVEESGFSLEERTPLNAYSYGAVPVRRGSEDYKCTTHGTKDCERCFDWVGIVRREVQEAETQERWLERRRRYFERVDRD
;
A
#
# COMPACT_ATOMS: atom_id res chain seq x y z
N MET A 1 12.79 3.70 13.11
CA MET A 1 11.40 3.54 12.67
C MET A 1 10.63 4.81 13.04
N ILE A 2 9.57 5.11 12.31
CA ILE A 2 8.55 6.10 12.66
C ILE A 2 7.18 5.42 12.54
N VAL A 3 6.17 5.94 13.23
CA VAL A 3 4.79 5.49 13.09
C VAL A 3 3.96 6.65 12.55
N VAL A 4 3.19 6.39 11.51
CA VAL A 4 2.29 7.38 10.89
C VAL A 4 0.96 6.71 10.66
N ASN A 5 -0.08 7.14 11.38
CA ASN A 5 -1.41 6.54 11.35
C ASN A 5 -1.35 5.01 11.45
N ASP A 6 -0.75 4.53 12.54
CA ASP A 6 -0.52 3.13 12.92
C ASP A 6 0.42 2.30 12.02
N PHE A 7 0.83 2.80 10.85
CA PHE A 7 1.82 2.13 10.01
C PHE A 7 3.25 2.50 10.39
N MET A 8 4.13 1.50 10.36
CA MET A 8 5.55 1.62 10.63
C MET A 8 6.35 1.88 9.36
N PHE A 9 7.30 2.81 9.42
CA PHE A 9 8.17 3.14 8.30
C PHE A 9 9.62 3.34 8.72
N CYS A 10 10.53 3.22 7.76
CA CYS A 10 11.92 3.62 7.93
C CYS A 10 12.01 5.11 8.32
N LYS A 11 12.78 5.42 9.37
CA LYS A 11 12.91 6.81 9.86
C LYS A 11 13.64 7.72 8.87
N GLN A 12 14.62 7.20 8.15
CA GLN A 12 15.43 8.01 7.23
C GLN A 12 14.74 8.23 5.88
N HIS A 13 14.05 7.20 5.37
CA HIS A 13 13.54 7.21 4.00
C HIS A 13 12.01 7.15 3.91
N GLY A 14 11.30 6.95 5.02
CA GLY A 14 9.84 6.95 5.08
C GLY A 14 9.19 5.72 4.45
N SER A 15 9.95 4.74 3.96
CA SER A 15 9.41 3.55 3.29
C SER A 15 9.18 2.38 4.24
N GLU A 16 8.13 1.58 4.00
CA GLU A 16 7.90 0.32 4.70
C GLU A 16 9.03 -0.68 4.44
N TYR A 17 9.44 -0.81 3.17
CA TYR A 17 10.60 -1.60 2.77
C TYR A 17 11.73 -0.67 2.33
N CYS A 18 12.81 -0.64 3.09
CA CYS A 18 13.96 0.19 2.80
C CYS A 18 15.21 -0.66 2.62
N HIS A 19 15.65 -0.82 1.37
CA HIS A 19 16.88 -1.54 1.02
C HIS A 19 18.15 -0.85 1.55
N LEU A 20 18.13 0.49 1.72
CA LEU A 20 19.27 1.24 2.24
C LEU A 20 19.48 1.04 3.75
N CYS A 21 18.38 0.92 4.51
CA CYS A 21 18.42 0.69 5.96
C CYS A 21 18.18 -0.77 6.34
N THR A 22 18.02 -1.64 5.33
CA THR A 22 17.74 -3.07 5.47
C THR A 22 16.60 -3.38 6.44
N CYS A 23 15.50 -2.62 6.35
CA CYS A 23 14.31 -2.83 7.18
C CYS A 23 13.08 -3.08 6.32
N ASP A 24 12.23 -3.99 6.78
CA ASP A 24 10.96 -4.33 6.16
C ASP A 24 9.86 -4.34 7.22
N HIS A 25 8.89 -3.44 7.08
CA HIS A 25 7.76 -3.27 7.97
C HIS A 25 6.45 -3.74 7.35
N ARG A 26 6.47 -4.27 6.12
CA ARG A 26 5.25 -4.63 5.37
C ARG A 26 4.41 -5.67 6.11
N ASP A 27 5.03 -6.73 6.62
CA ASP A 27 4.35 -7.80 7.36
C ASP A 27 3.59 -7.25 8.59
N GLY A 28 4.28 -6.47 9.42
CA GLY A 28 3.67 -5.82 10.58
C GLY A 28 2.53 -4.90 10.18
N ASN A 29 2.70 -4.08 9.15
CA ASN A 29 1.66 -3.16 8.69
C ASN A 29 0.45 -3.88 8.05
N ASN A 30 0.67 -5.01 7.39
CA ASN A 30 -0.40 -5.85 6.88
C ASN A 30 -1.27 -6.42 8.03
N HIS A 31 -0.66 -6.65 9.21
CA HIS A 31 -1.37 -7.08 10.41
C HIS A 31 -2.09 -5.96 11.18
N VAL A 32 -1.53 -4.74 11.24
CA VAL A 32 -2.06 -3.65 12.09
C VAL A 32 -3.54 -3.33 11.82
N LEU A 33 -3.97 -3.36 10.56
CA LEU A 33 -5.37 -3.10 10.17
C LEU A 33 -6.06 -4.33 9.59
N ASP A 34 -5.53 -5.51 9.90
CA ASP A 34 -6.11 -6.78 9.46
C ASP A 34 -6.41 -6.80 7.96
N LEU A 35 -5.40 -6.40 7.16
CA LEU A 35 -5.55 -6.26 5.71
C LEU A 35 -5.88 -7.62 5.07
N TYR A 36 -5.35 -8.70 5.65
CA TYR A 36 -5.64 -10.07 5.21
C TYR A 36 -7.14 -10.39 5.27
N ASN A 37 -7.83 -10.08 6.38
CA ASN A 37 -9.28 -10.27 6.44
C ASN A 37 -10.05 -9.22 5.65
N THR A 38 -9.55 -7.97 5.60
CA THR A 38 -10.19 -6.86 4.86
C THR A 38 -10.25 -7.12 3.35
N PHE A 39 -9.27 -7.84 2.79
CA PHE A 39 -9.15 -8.10 1.36
C PHE A 39 -9.20 -9.59 1.00
N ALA A 40 -9.65 -10.47 1.91
CA ALA A 40 -9.63 -11.92 1.70
C ALA A 40 -10.29 -12.33 0.37
N ASP A 41 -11.51 -11.85 0.12
CA ASP A 41 -12.27 -12.14 -1.10
C ASP A 41 -11.55 -11.59 -2.35
N ASN A 42 -11.00 -10.38 -2.26
CA ASN A 42 -10.29 -9.75 -3.38
C ASN A 42 -8.99 -10.48 -3.71
N VAL A 43 -8.23 -10.89 -2.70
CA VAL A 43 -6.96 -11.62 -2.84
C VAL A 43 -7.19 -12.99 -3.48
N GLU A 44 -8.25 -13.70 -3.08
CA GLU A 44 -8.59 -15.01 -3.66
C GLU A 44 -9.01 -14.89 -5.14
N GLU A 45 -9.79 -13.87 -5.50
CA GLU A 45 -10.27 -13.70 -6.88
C GLU A 45 -9.23 -13.12 -7.86
N SER A 46 -8.29 -12.30 -7.37
CA SER A 46 -7.38 -11.52 -8.21
C SER A 46 -5.94 -12.03 -8.26
N GLY A 47 -5.61 -13.05 -7.46
CA GLY A 47 -4.23 -13.51 -7.28
C GLY A 47 -3.29 -12.44 -6.67
N PHE A 48 -3.83 -11.32 -6.20
CA PHE A 48 -3.05 -10.24 -5.60
C PHE A 48 -2.38 -10.71 -4.30
N SER A 49 -1.08 -10.47 -4.16
CA SER A 49 -0.34 -10.80 -2.93
C SER A 49 -0.09 -9.55 -2.08
N LEU A 50 -0.61 -9.57 -0.84
CA LEU A 50 -0.31 -8.53 0.15
C LEU A 50 1.18 -8.50 0.56
N GLU A 51 1.91 -9.59 0.37
CA GLU A 51 3.36 -9.65 0.64
C GLU A 51 4.17 -8.99 -0.49
N GLU A 52 3.68 -9.11 -1.73
CA GLU A 52 4.34 -8.57 -2.93
C GLU A 52 3.79 -7.20 -3.37
N ARG A 53 2.85 -6.63 -2.60
CA ARG A 53 2.32 -5.28 -2.88
C ARG A 53 3.41 -4.22 -2.90
N THR A 54 3.12 -3.12 -3.57
CA THR A 54 4.01 -1.96 -3.59
C THR A 54 4.25 -1.43 -2.18
N PRO A 55 5.51 -1.30 -1.72
CA PRO A 55 5.80 -0.72 -0.43
C PRO A 55 5.36 0.75 -0.36
N LEU A 56 4.67 1.12 0.71
CA LEU A 56 4.25 2.50 0.94
C LEU A 56 5.43 3.37 1.40
N ASN A 57 5.30 4.68 1.16
CA ASN A 57 6.27 5.67 1.62
C ASN A 57 5.57 6.87 2.26
N ALA A 58 5.61 6.98 3.58
CA ALA A 58 4.95 8.05 4.33
C ALA A 58 5.40 9.46 3.89
N TYR A 59 6.67 9.63 3.51
CA TYR A 59 7.20 10.92 3.07
C TYR A 59 6.69 11.31 1.69
N SER A 60 6.53 10.35 0.78
CA SER A 60 5.87 10.56 -0.50
C SER A 60 4.41 10.99 -0.35
N TYR A 61 3.73 10.56 0.73
CA TYR A 61 2.39 11.00 1.11
C TYR A 61 2.38 12.29 1.97
N GLY A 62 3.53 12.96 2.10
CA GLY A 62 3.63 14.27 2.77
C GLY A 62 3.73 14.20 4.29
N ALA A 63 4.15 13.08 4.87
CA ALA A 63 4.43 13.01 6.31
C ALA A 63 5.68 13.83 6.68
N VAL A 64 5.52 14.72 7.65
CA VAL A 64 6.60 15.53 8.24
C VAL A 64 6.49 15.52 9.77
N PRO A 65 7.60 15.66 10.51
CA PRO A 65 7.55 15.74 11.97
C PRO A 65 6.66 16.90 12.43
N VAL A 66 5.87 16.70 13.48
CA VAL A 66 5.05 17.78 14.08
C VAL A 66 5.92 18.96 14.49
N ARG A 67 7.11 18.66 15.02
CA ARG A 67 8.19 19.59 15.36
C ARG A 67 9.55 18.92 15.13
N ARG A 68 10.63 19.70 15.04
CA ARG A 68 11.99 19.17 14.88
C ARG A 68 12.32 18.17 16.00
N GLY A 69 12.70 16.95 15.62
CA GLY A 69 13.03 15.87 16.55
C GLY A 69 11.82 15.16 17.19
N SER A 70 10.59 15.44 16.75
CA SER A 70 9.41 14.70 17.18
C SER A 70 9.41 13.28 16.60
N GLU A 71 8.90 12.31 17.36
CA GLU A 71 8.50 11.00 16.82
C GLU A 71 7.08 11.03 16.25
N ASP A 72 6.32 12.11 16.50
CA ASP A 72 4.98 12.32 15.94
C ASP A 72 5.04 12.97 14.55
N TYR A 73 4.22 12.49 13.62
CA TYR A 73 4.14 12.96 12.24
C TYR A 73 2.77 13.53 11.88
N LYS A 74 2.79 14.61 11.10
CA LYS A 74 1.62 15.27 10.52
C LYS A 74 1.72 15.29 9.01
N CYS A 75 0.60 15.44 8.32
CA CYS A 75 0.63 15.71 6.88
C CYS A 75 0.99 17.18 6.61
N THR A 76 1.66 17.44 5.49
CA THR A 76 1.95 18.80 5.02
C THR A 76 0.70 19.56 4.58
N THR A 77 -0.31 18.86 4.06
CA THR A 77 -1.52 19.48 3.51
C THR A 77 -2.45 20.04 4.58
N HIS A 78 -2.81 19.25 5.58
CA HIS A 78 -3.75 19.66 6.63
C HIS A 78 -3.05 20.06 7.94
N GLY A 79 -1.77 19.74 8.10
CA GLY A 79 -1.05 19.98 9.34
C GLY A 79 -1.52 19.11 10.51
N THR A 80 -2.33 18.09 10.26
CA THR A 80 -2.93 17.21 11.27
C THR A 80 -2.02 16.01 11.52
N LYS A 81 -1.74 15.72 12.80
CA LYS A 81 -1.06 14.49 13.23
C LYS A 81 -1.90 13.29 12.78
N ASP A 82 -1.26 12.26 12.22
CA ASP A 82 -1.94 11.03 11.79
C ASP A 82 -3.20 11.31 10.96
N CYS A 83 -3.08 12.20 9.98
CA CYS A 83 -4.20 12.65 9.18
C CYS A 83 -4.84 11.48 8.40
N GLU A 84 -5.98 10.98 8.87
CA GLU A 84 -6.74 9.88 8.27
C GLU A 84 -7.04 10.06 6.78
N ARG A 85 -7.15 11.31 6.30
CA ARG A 85 -7.40 11.61 4.88
C ARG A 85 -6.17 11.45 4.00
N CYS A 86 -4.99 11.84 4.50
CA CYS A 86 -3.74 11.76 3.75
C CYS A 86 -3.05 10.42 3.92
N PHE A 87 -3.27 9.79 5.08
CA PHE A 87 -2.63 8.56 5.52
C PHE A 87 -3.65 7.41 5.58
N ASP A 88 -4.60 7.40 4.64
CA ASP A 88 -5.56 6.30 4.43
C ASP A 88 -4.84 5.11 3.79
N TRP A 89 -3.99 4.44 4.58
CA TRP A 89 -3.16 3.33 4.10
C TRP A 89 -3.99 2.17 3.57
N VAL A 90 -5.09 1.84 4.26
CA VAL A 90 -6.04 0.81 3.81
C VAL A 90 -6.66 1.18 2.48
N GLY A 91 -7.13 2.42 2.32
CA GLY A 91 -7.70 2.88 1.07
C GLY A 91 -6.69 2.94 -0.07
N ILE A 92 -5.41 3.22 0.22
CA ILE A 92 -4.32 3.12 -0.77
C ILE A 92 -4.14 1.68 -1.23
N VAL A 93 -4.00 0.72 -0.30
CA VAL A 93 -3.85 -0.71 -0.65
C VAL A 93 -5.09 -1.22 -1.39
N ARG A 94 -6.30 -0.81 -0.97
CA ARG A 94 -7.55 -1.16 -1.67
C ARG A 94 -7.55 -0.74 -3.13
N ARG A 95 -7.01 0.44 -3.45
CA ARG A 95 -6.92 0.89 -4.86
C ARG A 95 -5.96 0.03 -5.65
N GLU A 96 -4.82 -0.34 -5.07
CA GLU A 96 -3.85 -1.25 -5.70
C GLU A 96 -4.47 -2.62 -6.00
N VAL A 97 -5.23 -3.18 -5.05
CA VAL A 97 -5.99 -4.44 -5.22
C VAL A 97 -7.00 -4.32 -6.38
N GLN A 98 -7.80 -3.25 -6.42
CA GLN A 98 -8.80 -3.04 -7.47
C GLN A 98 -8.17 -2.81 -8.86
N GLU A 99 -7.01 -2.17 -8.91
CA GLU A 99 -6.24 -1.99 -10.14
C GLU A 99 -5.71 -3.33 -10.66
N ALA A 100 -5.20 -4.19 -9.77
CA ALA A 100 -4.75 -5.54 -10.13
C ALA A 100 -5.90 -6.39 -10.68
N GLU A 101 -7.06 -6.42 -10.02
CA GLU A 101 -8.27 -7.09 -10.51
C GLU A 101 -8.68 -6.64 -11.92
N THR A 102 -8.62 -5.33 -12.16
CA THR A 102 -9.01 -4.75 -13.44
C THR A 102 -8.03 -5.16 -14.55
N GLN A 103 -6.73 -5.16 -14.25
CA GLN A 103 -5.69 -5.59 -15.19
C GLN A 103 -5.81 -7.07 -15.54
N GLU A 104 -6.03 -7.95 -14.56
CA GLU A 104 -6.21 -9.38 -14.80
C GLU A 104 -7.43 -9.65 -15.69
N ARG A 105 -8.58 -9.05 -15.36
CA ARG A 105 -9.79 -9.17 -16.19
C ARG A 105 -9.57 -8.70 -17.62
N TRP A 106 -8.77 -7.65 -17.82
CA TRP A 106 -8.42 -7.18 -19.16
C TRP A 106 -7.53 -8.18 -19.91
N LEU A 107 -6.51 -8.73 -19.25
CA LEU A 107 -5.62 -9.75 -19.81
C LEU A 107 -6.39 -11.03 -20.19
N GLU A 108 -7.33 -11.45 -19.35
CA GLU A 108 -8.18 -12.62 -19.61
C GLU A 108 -9.08 -12.41 -20.84
N ARG A 109 -9.75 -11.25 -20.93
CA ARG A 109 -10.56 -10.88 -22.12
C ARG A 109 -9.73 -10.88 -23.39
N ARG A 110 -8.52 -10.31 -23.32
CA ARG A 110 -7.58 -10.26 -24.45
C ARG A 110 -7.15 -11.66 -24.87
N ARG A 111 -6.85 -12.56 -23.92
CA ARG A 111 -6.52 -13.97 -24.19
C ARG A 111 -7.65 -14.70 -24.91
N ARG A 112 -8.88 -14.61 -24.38
CA ARG A 112 -10.07 -15.22 -24.99
C ARG A 112 -10.36 -14.71 -26.41
N TYR A 113 -10.03 -13.45 -26.70
CA TYR A 113 -10.14 -12.90 -28.05
C TYR A 113 -9.15 -13.57 -29.01
N PHE A 114 -7.87 -13.63 -28.66
CA PHE A 114 -6.86 -14.28 -29.49
C PHE A 114 -7.14 -15.77 -29.70
N GLU A 115 -7.52 -16.50 -28.64
CA GLU A 115 -7.89 -17.92 -28.75
C GLU A 115 -9.10 -18.17 -29.66
N ARG A 116 -9.98 -17.18 -29.83
CA ARG A 116 -11.11 -17.26 -30.77
C ARG A 116 -10.67 -16.99 -32.19
N VAL A 117 -9.85 -15.96 -32.40
CA VAL A 117 -9.34 -15.58 -33.72
C VAL A 117 -8.43 -16.67 -34.28
N ASP A 118 -7.64 -17.36 -33.45
CA ASP A 118 -6.75 -18.44 -33.89
C ASP A 118 -7.49 -19.75 -34.27
N ARG A 119 -8.81 -19.84 -34.01
CA ARG A 119 -9.64 -21.02 -34.36
C ARG A 119 -10.45 -20.85 -35.66
N ASP A 120 -10.45 -19.65 -36.24
CA ASP A 120 -11.11 -19.32 -37.53
C ASP A 120 -10.07 -19.26 -38.67
#